data_AF-A0A367LUR4-F1
#
_entry.id   AF-A0A367LUR4-F1
#
_cell.length_a   1.000
_cell.length_b   1.000
_cell.length_c   1.000
_cell.angle_alpha   90.00
_cell.angle_beta   90.00
_cell.angle_gamma   90.00
#
_symmetry.space_group_name_H-M   'P 1'
#
loop_
_entity.id
_entity.type
_entity.pdbx_description
1 polymer ?
#
loop_
_entity_poly.entity_id
_entity_poly.type
_entity_poly.pdbx_seq_one_letter_code
_entity_poly.pdbx_strand_id
1 'polypeptide(L)'
;VLAHEIGHVANGDMVTLALIQGVVNTFVMFFARIFGNFVDKAILKNEDGPGIGYFVATIFAELVLGILASIIVMWFSRRREFRADAAGAHLAGTGAMIAAL
;
A
#
# COMPACT_ATOMS: atom_id res chain seq x y z
N VAL A 1 -5.89 -8.20 -23.66
CA VAL A 1 -4.61 -7.60 -23.20
C VAL A 1 -4.48 -6.12 -23.56
N LEU A 2 -4.34 -5.67 -24.81
CA LEU A 2 -4.18 -4.22 -25.09
C LEU A 2 -5.38 -3.36 -24.62
N ALA A 3 -6.61 -3.84 -24.79
CA ALA A 3 -7.80 -3.14 -24.29
C ALA A 3 -7.88 -3.11 -22.75
N HIS A 4 -7.25 -4.06 -22.07
CA HIS A 4 -7.11 -4.10 -20.59
C HIS A 4 -6.11 -3.05 -20.12
N GLU A 5 -4.94 -2.98 -20.77
CA GLU A 5 -3.92 -1.95 -20.51
C GLU A 5 -4.44 -0.54 -20.76
N ILE A 6 -5.22 -0.34 -21.84
CA ILE A 6 -5.92 0.93 -22.10
C ILE A 6 -6.94 1.22 -20.99
N GLY A 7 -7.63 0.19 -20.50
CA GLY A 7 -8.51 0.29 -19.32
C GLY A 7 -7.76 0.81 -18.10
N HIS A 8 -6.56 0.31 -17.81
CA HIS A 8 -5.71 0.83 -16.73
C HIS A 8 -5.34 2.29 -16.91
N VAL A 9 -4.98 2.70 -18.12
CA VAL A 9 -4.63 4.11 -18.42
C VAL A 9 -5.85 5.01 -18.28
N ALA A 10 -7.00 4.61 -18.84
CA ALA A 10 -8.24 5.38 -18.77
C ALA A 10 -8.78 5.51 -17.34
N ASN A 11 -8.58 4.48 -16.50
CA ASN A 11 -8.97 4.51 -15.09
C ASN A 11 -7.96 5.26 -14.19
N GLY A 12 -6.78 5.62 -14.71
CA GLY A 12 -5.75 6.34 -13.94
C GLY A 12 -5.04 5.48 -12.90
N ASP A 13 -5.03 4.17 -13.12
CA ASP A 13 -4.66 3.14 -12.15
C ASP A 13 -3.23 3.25 -11.61
N MET A 14 -2.30 3.70 -12.47
CA MET A 14 -0.91 3.93 -12.06
C MET A 14 -0.78 5.14 -11.13
N VAL A 15 -1.55 6.21 -11.37
CA VAL A 15 -1.54 7.41 -10.53
C VAL A 15 -2.16 7.09 -9.17
N THR A 16 -3.31 6.40 -9.16
CA THR A 16 -3.98 6.06 -7.89
C THR A 16 -3.13 5.11 -7.04
N LEU A 17 -2.49 4.09 -7.64
CA LEU A 17 -1.59 3.22 -6.88
C LEU A 17 -0.36 3.96 -6.36
N ALA A 18 0.25 4.85 -7.14
CA ALA A 18 1.39 5.64 -6.67
C ALA A 18 0.99 6.54 -5.48
N LEU A 19 -0.17 7.18 -5.55
CA LEU A 19 -0.71 8.00 -4.47
C LEU A 19 -1.01 7.16 -3.21
N ILE A 20 -1.69 6.02 -3.38
CA ILE A 20 -1.97 5.11 -2.27
C ILE A 20 -0.65 4.64 -1.64
N GLN A 21 0.34 4.25 -2.43
CA GLN A 21 1.62 3.78 -1.93
C GLN A 21 2.34 4.88 -1.13
N GLY A 22 2.37 6.11 -1.65
CA GLY A 22 2.99 7.24 -0.96
C GLY A 22 2.28 7.61 0.35
N VAL A 23 0.94 7.64 0.34
CA VAL A 23 0.14 7.89 1.54
C VAL A 23 0.37 6.78 2.56
N VAL A 24 0.20 5.52 2.17
CA VAL A 24 0.35 4.36 3.06
C VAL A 24 1.75 4.30 3.67
N ASN A 25 2.81 4.51 2.88
CA ASN A 25 4.18 4.52 3.39
C ASN A 25 4.41 5.65 4.41
N THR A 26 3.91 6.86 4.13
CA THR A 26 4.00 7.98 5.06
C THR A 26 3.25 7.69 6.36
N PHE A 27 2.06 7.10 6.28
CA PHE A 27 1.27 6.68 7.44
C PHE A 27 2.01 5.68 8.32
N VAL A 28 2.59 4.63 7.71
CA VAL A 28 3.37 3.61 8.42
C VAL A 28 4.56 4.26 9.13
N MET A 29 5.37 5.05 8.42
CA MET A 29 6.53 5.71 9.01
C MET A 29 6.15 6.69 10.13
N PHE A 30 5.10 7.48 9.94
CA PHE A 30 4.64 8.46 10.92
C PHE A 30 4.22 7.78 12.23
N PHE A 31 3.35 6.77 12.15
CA PHE A 31 2.88 6.07 13.33
C PHE A 31 3.94 5.20 13.99
N ALA A 32 4.83 4.57 13.20
CA ALA A 32 5.94 3.81 13.76
C ALA A 32 6.90 4.69 14.56
N ARG A 33 7.19 5.91 14.09
CA ARG A 33 8.01 6.89 14.84
C ARG A 33 7.33 7.34 16.13
N ILE A 34 6.01 7.55 16.11
CA ILE A 34 5.27 7.89 17.34
C ILE A 34 5.36 6.73 18.34
N PHE A 35 5.14 5.50 17.88
CA PHE A 35 5.23 4.31 18.71
C PHE A 35 6.64 4.12 19.28
N GLY A 36 7.68 4.26 18.47
CA GLY A 36 9.07 4.17 18.90
C GLY A 36 9.41 5.19 19.98
N ASN A 37 9.00 6.45 19.79
CA ASN A 37 9.20 7.51 20.80
C ASN A 37 8.42 7.23 22.09
N PHE A 38 7.21 6.68 21.98
CA PHE A 38 6.40 6.32 23.14
C PHE A 38 7.06 5.19 23.93
N VAL A 39 7.52 4.12 23.27
CA VAL A 39 8.18 2.98 23.93
C VAL A 39 9.48 3.39 24.60
N ASP A 40 10.33 4.16 23.92
CA ASP A 40 11.63 4.58 24.45
C ASP A 40 11.48 5.47 25.70
N LYS A 41 10.54 6.41 25.67
CA LYS A 41 10.29 7.33 26.79
C LYS A 41 9.48 6.71 27.93
N ALA A 42 8.46 5.92 27.63
CA ALA A 42 7.54 5.39 28.64
C ALA A 42 8.06 4.10 29.32
N ILE A 43 8.76 3.24 28.58
CA ILE A 43 9.19 1.93 29.09
C ILE A 43 10.65 1.97 29.54
N LEU A 44 11.53 2.54 28.72
CA LEU A 44 12.98 2.51 28.99
C LEU A 44 13.47 3.73 29.74
N LYS A 45 12.63 4.77 29.88
CA LYS A 45 12.94 6.01 30.62
C LYS A 45 14.31 6.59 30.23
N ASN A 46 14.66 6.51 28.96
CA ASN A 46 15.90 7.11 28.47
C ASN A 46 15.76 8.63 28.47
N GLU A 47 16.61 9.31 29.23
CA GLU A 47 16.66 10.77 29.31
C GLU A 47 17.71 11.38 28.35
N ASP A 48 18.69 10.59 27.89
CA ASP A 48 19.82 11.02 27.06
C ASP A 48 19.69 10.63 25.55
N GLY A 49 18.56 10.98 24.92
CA GLY A 49 18.36 10.83 23.47
C GLY A 49 17.76 9.49 23.01
N PRO A 50 17.59 9.27 21.68
CA PRO A 50 16.93 8.07 21.16
C PRO A 50 17.75 6.81 21.47
N GLY A 51 17.22 5.99 22.37
CA GLY A 51 17.86 4.74 22.76
C GLY A 51 17.71 3.62 21.75
N ILE A 52 18.37 2.49 22.00
CA ILE A 52 18.15 1.24 21.25
C ILE A 52 16.66 0.83 21.27
N GLY A 53 15.95 1.18 22.34
CA GLY A 53 14.51 1.01 22.48
C GLY A 53 13.68 1.66 21.38
N TYR A 54 13.99 2.93 21.08
CA TYR A 54 13.37 3.67 19.99
C TYR A 54 13.53 2.91 18.66
N PHE A 55 14.75 2.48 18.33
CA PHE A 55 15.03 1.81 17.06
C PHE A 55 14.31 0.46 16.95
N VAL A 56 14.40 -0.39 17.98
CA VAL A 56 13.75 -1.71 17.97
C VAL A 56 12.23 -1.57 17.90
N ALA A 57 11.64 -0.67 18.69
CA ALA A 57 10.20 -0.45 18.70
C ALA A 57 9.70 0.16 17.38
N THR A 58 10.46 1.09 16.78
CA THR A 58 10.12 1.68 15.48
C THR A 58 10.15 0.62 14.39
N ILE A 59 11.22 -0.18 14.29
CA ILE A 59 11.34 -1.25 13.28
C ILE A 59 10.20 -2.27 13.44
N PHE A 60 9.91 -2.67 14.69
CA PHE A 60 8.80 -3.59 14.96
C PHE A 60 7.46 -3.00 14.51
N ALA A 61 7.19 -1.74 14.84
CA ALA A 61 5.97 -1.05 14.42
C ALA A 61 5.90 -0.89 12.89
N GLU A 62 7.00 -0.56 12.21
CA GLU A 62 7.06 -0.49 10.75
C GLU A 62 6.72 -1.84 10.11
N LEU A 63 7.22 -2.95 10.65
CA LEU A 63 6.90 -4.29 10.13
C LEU A 63 5.42 -4.62 10.31
N VAL A 64 4.87 -4.43 11.51
CA VAL A 64 3.47 -4.75 11.80
C VAL A 64 2.53 -3.86 10.99
N LEU A 65 2.74 -2.53 11.03
CA LEU A 65 1.92 -1.58 10.28
C LEU A 65 2.12 -1.74 8.77
N GLY A 66 3.33 -2.07 8.31
CA GLY A 66 3.65 -2.34 6.91
C GLY A 66 2.91 -3.56 6.37
N ILE A 67 2.81 -4.64 7.16
CA ILE A 67 2.02 -5.83 6.79
C ILE A 67 0.53 -5.45 6.69
N LEU A 68 -0.03 -4.75 7.67
CA LEU A 68 -1.42 -4.30 7.63
C LEU A 68 -1.71 -3.37 6.45
N ALA A 69 -0.81 -2.43 6.19
CA ALA A 69 -0.82 -1.56 5.03
C ALA A 69 -0.83 -2.34 3.72
N SER A 70 0.01 -3.38 3.61
CA SER A 70 0.10 -4.20 2.39
C SER A 70 -1.22 -4.90 2.06
N ILE A 71 -1.99 -5.33 3.07
CA ILE A 71 -3.31 -5.94 2.88
C ILE A 71 -4.27 -4.95 2.20
N ILE A 72 -4.26 -3.69 2.63
CA ILE A 72 -5.10 -2.62 2.05
C ILE A 72 -4.68 -2.37 0.59
N VAL A 73 -3.38 -2.26 0.33
CA VAL A 73 -2.84 -2.04 -1.03
C VAL A 73 -3.19 -3.21 -1.95
N MET A 74 -3.03 -4.45 -1.48
CA MET A 74 -3.39 -5.65 -2.25
C MET A 74 -4.89 -5.73 -2.55
N TRP A 75 -5.74 -5.37 -1.58
CA TRP A 75 -7.17 -5.30 -1.81
C TRP A 75 -7.53 -4.27 -2.88
N PHE A 76 -6.92 -3.08 -2.84
CA PHE A 76 -7.14 -2.04 -3.83
C PHE A 76 -6.64 -2.46 -5.22
N SER A 77 -5.45 -3.08 -5.29
CA SER A 77 -4.88 -3.64 -6.52
C SER A 77 -5.85 -4.64 -7.18
N ARG A 78 -6.52 -5.49 -6.40
CA ARG A 78 -7.50 -6.44 -6.93
C ARG A 78 -8.79 -5.77 -7.41
N ARG A 79 -9.29 -4.77 -6.68
CA ARG A 79 -10.49 -4.00 -7.09
C ARG A 79 -10.30 -3.32 -8.45
N ARG A 80 -9.08 -2.86 -8.70
CA ARG A 80 -8.66 -2.17 -9.90
C ARG A 80 -8.59 -3.09 -11.12
N GLU A 81 -8.02 -4.27 -10.96
CA GLU A 81 -7.93 -5.27 -12.04
C GLU A 81 -9.31 -5.65 -12.58
N PHE A 82 -10.28 -5.92 -11.69
CA PHE A 82 -11.67 -6.19 -12.10
C PHE A 82 -12.33 -5.05 -12.89
N ARG A 83 -11.90 -3.80 -12.65
CA ARG A 83 -12.37 -2.63 -13.39
C ARG A 83 -11.74 -2.55 -14.78
N ALA A 84 -10.45 -2.87 -14.90
CA ALA A 84 -9.77 -2.94 -16.19
C ALA A 84 -10.31 -4.10 -17.05
N ASP A 85 -10.62 -5.24 -16.43
CA ASP A 85 -11.30 -6.35 -17.09
C ASP A 85 -12.71 -5.96 -17.58
N ALA A 86 -13.47 -5.18 -16.81
CA ALA A 86 -14.77 -4.69 -17.28
C ALA A 86 -14.61 -3.74 -18.49
N ALA A 87 -13.62 -2.84 -18.44
CA ALA A 87 -13.36 -1.88 -19.51
C ALA A 87 -12.88 -2.57 -20.80
N GLY A 88 -11.95 -3.51 -20.70
CA GLY A 88 -11.48 -4.26 -21.87
C GLY A 88 -12.58 -5.14 -22.49
N ALA A 89 -13.56 -5.60 -21.72
CA ALA A 89 -14.65 -6.44 -22.21
C ALA A 89 -15.65 -5.58 -23.00
N HIS A 90 -15.87 -4.35 -22.56
CA HIS A 90 -16.65 -3.35 -23.30
C HIS A 90 -15.96 -2.90 -24.59
N LEU A 91 -14.62 -2.82 -24.60
CA LEU A 91 -13.86 -2.28 -25.74
C LEU A 91 -13.45 -3.33 -26.77
N ALA A 92 -13.11 -4.56 -26.36
CA ALA A 92 -12.64 -5.63 -27.23
C ALA A 92 -13.58 -6.85 -27.32
N GLY A 93 -14.67 -6.85 -26.55
CA GLY A 93 -15.60 -7.97 -26.45
C GLY A 93 -15.17 -9.02 -25.41
N THR A 94 -16.16 -9.61 -24.73
CA THR A 94 -15.96 -10.61 -23.67
C THR A 94 -15.20 -11.86 -24.17
N GLY A 95 -15.47 -12.31 -25.39
CA GLY A 95 -14.79 -13.48 -25.97
C GLY A 95 -13.29 -13.29 -26.18
N ALA A 96 -12.86 -12.11 -26.61
CA ALA A 96 -11.45 -11.78 -26.77
C ALA A 96 -10.73 -11.66 -25.43
N MET A 97 -11.45 -11.29 -24.36
CA MET A 97 -10.87 -11.24 -23.03
C MET A 97 -10.76 -12.61 -22.36
N ILE A 98 -11.78 -13.45 -22.52
CA ILE A 98 -11.76 -14.84 -22.03
C ILE A 98 -10.64 -15.62 -22.71
N ALA A 99 -10.39 -15.38 -24.01
CA ALA A 99 -9.28 -16.01 -24.72
C ALA A 99 -7.88 -15.47 -24.34
N ALA A 100 -7.82 -14.36 -23.62
CA ALA A 100 -6.58 -13.70 -23.20
C ALA A 100 -6.21 -13.93 -21.72
N LEU A 101 -7.11 -14.55 -20.95
CA LEU A 101 -6.93 -15.00 -19.56
C LEU A 101 -6.30 -16.40 -19.53
#